data_AF-A0AAD2Q7H1-F1
#
_entry.id   AF-A0AAD2Q7H1-F1
#
_cell.length_a   1.000
_cell.length_b   1.000
_cell.length_c   1.000
_cell.angle_alpha   90.00
_cell.angle_beta   90.00
_cell.angle_gamma   90.00
#
_symmetry.space_group_name_H-M   'P 1'
#
loop_
_entity.id
_entity.type
_entity.pdbx_description
1 polymer ?
#
loop_
_entity_poly.entity_id
_entity_poly.type
_entity_poly.pdbx_seq_one_letter_code
_entity_poly.pdbx_strand_id
1 'polypeptide(L)'
;MHLASLQPLFVLATLTLGVSSIAVQAQPRAVAYADPTANGGSMLDDANGGIGAPDLGEPLNVIISGLSSPDVLTDSGFLNYVQAIGYSFECLGLHIGTPQTANLGDGNGWVAQTVEYRQDYGNSDVGTCLESLIGGDHFRMYRQNGSAADTGALFLAVSKEEPATENHNIIPNGYDIGRDLFSAAAIGTNSHGGVTYTTTGTNVTGLLAAGSNGVNHGIATDGITTLLTVTIV
;
A
#
# COMPACT_ATOMS: atom_id res chain seq x y z
N MET A 1 -11.36 -41.62 -84.16
CA MET A 1 -11.86 -40.51 -83.32
C MET A 1 -12.45 -41.10 -82.06
N HIS A 2 -11.75 -41.01 -80.92
CA HIS A 2 -12.24 -41.42 -79.61
C HIS A 2 -12.17 -40.18 -78.71
N LEU A 3 -13.32 -39.72 -78.24
CA LEU A 3 -13.46 -38.61 -77.30
C LEU A 3 -13.34 -39.17 -75.87
N ALA A 4 -12.37 -38.68 -75.12
CA ALA A 4 -12.22 -38.96 -73.70
C ALA A 4 -13.20 -38.11 -72.89
N SER A 5 -14.00 -38.76 -72.05
CA SER A 5 -14.91 -38.14 -71.08
C SER A 5 -14.14 -37.84 -69.79
N LEU A 6 -14.07 -36.56 -69.39
CA LEU A 6 -13.63 -36.17 -68.05
C LEU A 6 -14.83 -36.20 -67.10
N GLN A 7 -14.71 -36.93 -65.98
CA GLN A 7 -15.60 -36.79 -64.84
C GLN A 7 -15.03 -35.78 -63.83
N PRO A 8 -15.86 -34.91 -63.23
CA PRO A 8 -15.40 -33.98 -62.19
C PRO A 8 -15.31 -34.70 -60.84
N LEU A 9 -14.18 -34.51 -60.16
CA LEU A 9 -13.94 -34.97 -58.79
C LEU A 9 -14.53 -33.94 -57.81
N PHE A 10 -15.61 -34.30 -57.10
CA PHE A 10 -16.14 -33.49 -56.01
C PHE A 10 -15.37 -33.80 -54.72
N VAL A 11 -14.63 -32.81 -54.21
CA VAL A 11 -13.99 -32.86 -52.89
C VAL A 11 -14.97 -32.28 -51.86
N LEU A 12 -15.47 -33.13 -50.97
CA LEU A 12 -16.37 -32.72 -49.87
C LEU A 12 -15.50 -32.28 -48.67
N ALA A 13 -15.42 -30.97 -48.42
CA ALA A 13 -14.74 -30.42 -47.25
C ALA A 13 -15.66 -30.49 -46.03
N THR A 14 -15.36 -31.38 -45.09
CA THR A 14 -16.04 -31.44 -43.79
C THR A 14 -15.54 -30.33 -42.87
N LEU A 15 -16.38 -29.34 -42.60
CA LEU A 15 -16.12 -28.24 -41.66
C LEU A 15 -16.44 -28.71 -40.22
N THR A 16 -15.42 -29.06 -39.45
CA THR A 16 -15.57 -29.35 -38.01
C THR A 16 -15.67 -28.03 -37.24
N LEU A 17 -16.86 -27.69 -36.74
CA LEU A 17 -17.02 -26.60 -35.77
C LEU A 17 -16.43 -27.05 -34.42
N GLY A 18 -15.22 -26.59 -34.09
CA GLY A 18 -14.64 -26.75 -32.76
C GLY A 18 -15.39 -25.88 -31.77
N VAL A 19 -16.01 -26.49 -30.76
CA VAL A 19 -16.61 -25.76 -29.64
C VAL A 19 -15.48 -25.41 -28.67
N SER A 20 -14.98 -24.17 -28.75
CA SER A 20 -14.03 -23.65 -27.76
C SER A 20 -14.74 -23.48 -26.42
N SER A 21 -14.36 -24.31 -25.45
CA SER A 21 -14.81 -24.17 -24.06
C SER A 21 -14.04 -23.01 -23.43
N ILE A 22 -14.72 -21.89 -23.15
CA ILE A 22 -14.12 -20.77 -22.41
C ILE A 22 -14.01 -21.22 -20.96
N ALA A 23 -12.81 -21.59 -20.53
CA ALA A 23 -12.53 -21.83 -19.12
C ALA A 23 -12.66 -20.48 -18.39
N VAL A 24 -13.72 -20.31 -17.60
CA VAL A 24 -13.82 -19.22 -16.64
C VAL A 24 -12.80 -19.51 -15.55
N GLN A 25 -11.65 -18.84 -15.59
CA GLN A 25 -10.71 -18.87 -14.48
C GLN A 25 -11.43 -18.27 -13.27
N ALA A 26 -11.65 -19.09 -12.25
CA ALA A 26 -12.10 -18.61 -10.95
C ALA A 26 -11.08 -17.58 -10.47
N GLN A 27 -11.50 -16.32 -10.35
CA GLN A 27 -10.66 -15.29 -9.76
C GLN A 27 -10.34 -15.72 -8.33
N PRO A 28 -9.06 -15.66 -7.90
CA PRO A 28 -8.72 -15.85 -6.51
C PRO A 28 -9.61 -14.95 -5.65
N ARG A 29 -10.12 -15.48 -4.54
CA ARG A 29 -10.89 -14.66 -3.61
C ARG A 29 -9.96 -13.58 -3.06
N ALA A 30 -10.36 -12.31 -3.21
CA ALA A 30 -9.63 -11.20 -2.59
C ALA A 30 -9.48 -11.47 -1.08
N VAL A 31 -8.30 -11.18 -0.55
CA VAL A 31 -7.97 -11.31 0.88
C VAL A 31 -7.52 -9.95 1.41
N ALA A 32 -7.55 -9.77 2.74
CA ALA A 32 -7.22 -8.48 3.34
C ALA A 32 -5.75 -8.10 3.17
N TYR A 33 -4.83 -9.06 3.34
CA TYR A 33 -3.40 -8.96 3.09
C TYR A 33 -2.80 -10.37 3.23
N ALA A 34 -1.57 -10.57 2.75
CA ALA A 34 -0.74 -11.71 3.10
C ALA A 34 0.35 -11.26 4.08
N ASP A 35 0.68 -12.08 5.08
CA ASP A 35 1.73 -11.77 6.05
C ASP A 35 3.11 -11.73 5.37
N PRO A 36 3.82 -10.58 5.37
CA PRO A 36 5.14 -10.47 4.75
C PRO A 36 6.16 -11.48 5.29
N THR A 37 6.09 -11.81 6.58
CA THR A 37 7.06 -12.68 7.26
C THR A 37 6.96 -14.13 6.81
N ALA A 38 5.80 -14.54 6.28
CA ALA A 38 5.57 -15.90 5.81
C ALA A 38 6.43 -16.28 4.59
N ASN A 39 6.91 -15.28 3.83
CA ASN A 39 7.58 -15.46 2.54
C ASN A 39 8.90 -14.65 2.43
N GLY A 40 9.59 -14.43 3.56
CA GLY A 40 10.90 -13.77 3.56
C GLY A 40 10.86 -12.25 3.39
N GLY A 41 9.69 -11.64 3.52
CA GLY A 41 9.51 -10.21 3.74
C GLY A 41 9.53 -9.86 5.24
N SER A 42 9.17 -8.63 5.55
CA SER A 42 9.14 -8.15 6.94
C SER A 42 8.09 -7.06 7.16
N MET A 43 7.75 -6.80 8.42
CA MET A 43 6.90 -5.68 8.85
C MET A 43 7.69 -4.40 9.18
N LEU A 44 8.92 -4.34 8.67
CA LEU A 44 9.83 -3.22 8.73
C LEU A 44 10.25 -2.89 7.29
N ASP A 45 10.28 -1.61 6.95
CA ASP A 45 11.00 -1.16 5.77
C ASP A 45 12.52 -1.07 6.07
N ASP A 46 13.28 -0.53 5.12
CA ASP A 46 14.69 -0.19 5.27
C ASP A 46 14.85 1.33 5.21
N ALA A 47 15.02 1.92 6.39
CA ALA A 47 15.14 3.36 6.58
C ALA A 47 16.49 3.93 6.10
N ASN A 48 17.48 3.08 5.78
CA ASN A 48 18.79 3.51 5.29
C ASN A 48 18.90 3.48 3.77
N GLY A 49 17.83 3.13 3.05
CA GLY A 49 17.86 3.00 1.59
C GLY A 49 18.92 2.01 1.10
N GLY A 50 19.26 1.01 1.91
CA GLY A 50 20.22 -0.05 1.60
C GLY A 50 21.71 0.28 1.80
N ILE A 51 22.09 1.36 2.51
CA ILE A 51 23.52 1.70 2.71
C ILE A 51 23.89 1.95 4.19
N GLY A 52 24.61 0.98 4.77
CA GLY A 52 25.77 1.25 5.64
C GLY A 52 25.57 1.46 7.14
N ALA A 53 24.34 1.57 7.66
CA ALA A 53 24.03 1.42 9.09
C ALA A 53 23.45 0.00 9.34
N PRO A 54 23.31 -0.50 10.58
CA PRO A 54 22.44 -1.67 10.78
C PRO A 54 21.08 -1.35 10.16
N ASP A 55 20.58 -2.22 9.28
CA ASP A 55 19.27 -2.11 8.63
C ASP A 55 18.19 -2.07 9.73
N LEU A 56 17.85 -0.87 10.17
CA LEU A 56 16.72 -0.61 11.05
C LEU A 56 15.60 -0.06 10.18
N GLY A 57 14.38 -0.47 10.47
CA GLY A 57 13.22 -0.10 9.68
C GLY A 57 12.21 0.70 10.47
N GLU A 58 11.41 1.43 9.74
CA GLU A 58 10.15 1.97 10.21
C GLU A 58 9.08 0.84 10.19
N PRO A 59 8.25 0.73 11.24
CA PRO A 59 7.19 -0.25 11.29
C PRO A 59 6.13 -0.01 10.21
N LEU A 60 5.80 -1.05 9.45
CA LEU A 60 4.61 -1.09 8.59
C LEU A 60 3.34 -1.29 9.45
N ASN A 61 3.00 -0.26 10.22
CA ASN A 61 2.06 -0.31 11.34
C ASN A 61 0.60 0.00 10.97
N VAL A 62 0.30 0.30 9.71
CA VAL A 62 -1.08 0.37 9.18
C VAL A 62 -1.18 -0.41 7.87
N ILE A 63 -2.28 -1.14 7.68
CA ILE A 63 -2.60 -1.85 6.44
C ILE A 63 -3.96 -1.36 5.92
N ILE A 64 -3.99 -0.87 4.68
CA ILE A 64 -5.25 -0.74 3.93
C ILE A 64 -5.53 -2.09 3.26
N SER A 65 -6.60 -2.71 3.73
CA SER A 65 -7.04 -4.04 3.32
C SER A 65 -7.27 -4.13 1.81
N GLY A 66 -6.80 -5.22 1.19
CA GLY A 66 -7.15 -5.62 -0.17
C GLY A 66 -8.64 -5.91 -0.38
N LEU A 67 -9.44 -5.94 0.70
CA LEU A 67 -10.91 -5.99 0.64
C LEU A 67 -11.57 -4.60 0.58
N SER A 68 -10.78 -3.52 0.57
CA SER A 68 -11.29 -2.17 0.36
C SER A 68 -11.84 -2.01 -1.07
N SER A 69 -12.63 -0.96 -1.30
CA SER A 69 -13.10 -0.62 -2.65
C SER A 69 -11.91 -0.54 -3.62
N PRO A 70 -11.98 -1.18 -4.81
CA PRO A 70 -10.84 -1.25 -5.73
C PRO A 70 -10.24 0.11 -6.10
N ASP A 71 -11.07 1.14 -6.24
CA ASP A 71 -10.63 2.49 -6.55
C ASP A 71 -9.74 3.08 -5.44
N VAL A 72 -10.03 2.79 -4.15
CA VAL A 72 -9.19 3.20 -3.02
C VAL A 72 -7.79 2.59 -3.11
N LEU A 73 -7.68 1.40 -3.70
CA LEU A 73 -6.39 0.74 -3.88
C LEU A 73 -5.63 1.29 -5.08
N THR A 74 -6.12 2.24 -5.87
CA THR A 74 -5.30 2.90 -6.91
C THR A 74 -4.50 4.07 -6.31
N ASP A 75 -3.40 4.50 -6.93
CA ASP A 75 -2.61 5.62 -6.38
C ASP A 75 -3.43 6.92 -6.31
N SER A 76 -4.25 7.21 -7.34
CA SER A 76 -5.10 8.40 -7.34
C SER A 76 -6.30 8.30 -6.39
N GLY A 77 -6.90 7.11 -6.26
CA GLY A 77 -8.01 6.93 -5.32
C GLY A 77 -7.53 6.86 -3.87
N PHE A 78 -6.36 6.29 -3.61
CA PHE A 78 -5.75 6.32 -2.29
C PHE A 78 -5.40 7.75 -1.89
N LEU A 79 -4.81 8.55 -2.79
CA LEU A 79 -4.59 9.98 -2.56
C LEU A 79 -5.90 10.68 -2.16
N ASN A 80 -6.98 10.49 -2.94
CA ASN A 80 -8.26 11.13 -2.65
C ASN A 80 -8.82 10.71 -1.28
N TYR A 81 -8.65 9.44 -0.91
CA TYR A 81 -9.01 8.94 0.40
C TYR A 81 -8.19 9.58 1.52
N VAL A 82 -6.85 9.65 1.39
CA VAL A 82 -6.01 10.21 2.46
C VAL A 82 -6.20 11.72 2.63
N GLN A 83 -6.59 12.42 1.55
CA GLN A 83 -7.08 13.81 1.60
C GLN A 83 -8.41 13.97 2.36
N ALA A 84 -9.23 12.92 2.42
CA ALA A 84 -10.45 12.93 3.25
C ALA A 84 -10.15 12.83 4.75
N ILE A 85 -8.94 12.37 5.12
CA ILE A 85 -8.54 12.13 6.51
C ILE A 85 -7.38 13.02 6.96
N GLY A 86 -7.08 14.08 6.18
CA GLY A 86 -6.14 15.15 6.58
C GLY A 86 -4.68 14.93 6.19
N TYR A 87 -4.42 14.22 5.09
CA TYR A 87 -3.07 14.03 4.54
C TYR A 87 -3.04 14.40 3.05
N SER A 88 -1.89 14.82 2.56
CA SER A 88 -1.68 15.14 1.14
C SER A 88 -0.22 14.95 0.74
N PHE A 89 0.11 15.24 -0.53
CA PHE A 89 1.47 15.26 -1.04
C PHE A 89 2.40 16.17 -0.24
N GLU A 90 3.68 15.82 -0.24
CA GLU A 90 4.74 16.64 0.36
C GLU A 90 4.77 18.08 -0.15
N CYS A 91 5.20 19.01 0.71
CA CYS A 91 5.31 20.43 0.40
C CYS A 91 6.08 20.69 -0.90
N LEU A 92 5.40 21.22 -1.92
CA LEU A 92 6.01 21.68 -3.18
C LEU A 92 6.94 20.63 -3.86
N GLY A 93 6.74 19.33 -3.58
CA GLY A 93 7.59 18.25 -4.09
C GLY A 93 9.01 18.22 -3.50
N LEU A 94 9.26 18.88 -2.37
CA LEU A 94 10.54 18.85 -1.67
C LEU A 94 10.59 17.61 -0.77
N HIS A 95 11.05 16.49 -1.35
CA HIS A 95 11.36 15.27 -0.60
C HIS A 95 12.69 15.46 0.14
N ILE A 96 12.64 15.51 1.48
CA ILE A 96 13.84 15.51 2.33
C ILE A 96 14.01 14.10 2.89
N GLY A 97 14.83 13.28 2.22
CA GLY A 97 15.08 11.91 2.63
C GLY A 97 15.65 11.08 1.49
N THR A 98 16.20 9.90 1.83
CA THR A 98 16.47 8.86 0.83
C THR A 98 15.22 8.00 0.74
N PRO A 99 14.71 7.67 -0.46
CA PRO A 99 13.61 6.74 -0.60
C PRO A 99 13.89 5.43 0.12
N GLN A 100 12.97 5.02 0.99
CA GLN A 100 13.08 3.78 1.76
C GLN A 100 12.52 2.61 0.94
N THR A 101 12.98 1.39 1.24
CA THR A 101 12.52 0.18 0.52
C THR A 101 11.87 -0.81 1.47
N ALA A 102 10.90 -1.60 1.00
CA ALA A 102 10.29 -2.66 1.80
C ALA A 102 10.18 -3.96 0.99
N ASN A 103 10.25 -5.10 1.68
CA ASN A 103 9.95 -6.41 1.12
C ASN A 103 8.69 -6.98 1.78
N LEU A 104 7.59 -7.01 1.05
CA LEU A 104 6.28 -7.44 1.55
C LEU A 104 6.03 -8.94 1.44
N GLY A 105 7.06 -9.75 1.15
CA GLY A 105 6.92 -11.20 1.03
C GLY A 105 6.02 -11.64 -0.13
N ASP A 106 5.81 -10.77 -1.12
CA ASP A 106 4.93 -11.00 -2.26
C ASP A 106 5.68 -11.46 -3.52
N GLY A 107 6.99 -11.67 -3.41
CA GLY A 107 7.83 -12.12 -4.51
C GLY A 107 8.45 -10.99 -5.35
N ASN A 108 8.19 -9.71 -5.02
CA ASN A 108 8.88 -8.58 -5.63
C ASN A 108 10.26 -8.31 -5.00
N GLY A 109 10.53 -8.85 -3.81
CA GLY A 109 11.72 -8.51 -3.04
C GLY A 109 11.64 -7.09 -2.47
N TRP A 110 12.78 -6.43 -2.32
CA TRP A 110 12.83 -5.04 -1.83
C TRP A 110 12.43 -4.07 -2.94
N VAL A 111 11.35 -3.33 -2.71
CA VAL A 111 10.82 -2.32 -3.62
C VAL A 111 10.84 -0.94 -2.96
N ALA A 112 11.11 0.11 -3.75
CA ALA A 112 11.04 1.48 -3.26
C ALA A 112 9.62 1.86 -2.84
N GLN A 113 9.51 2.79 -1.89
CA GLN A 113 8.24 3.42 -1.54
C GLN A 113 7.53 3.92 -2.79
N THR A 114 6.21 3.74 -2.84
CA THR A 114 5.39 4.24 -3.95
C THR A 114 5.19 5.75 -3.83
N VAL A 115 4.98 6.23 -2.60
CA VAL A 115 4.74 7.64 -2.28
C VAL A 115 4.98 7.89 -0.79
N GLU A 116 5.23 9.15 -0.45
CA GLU A 116 5.21 9.68 0.92
C GLU A 116 4.13 10.76 1.02
N TYR A 117 3.30 10.68 2.06
CA TYR A 117 2.25 11.65 2.35
C TYR A 117 2.44 12.21 3.75
N ARG A 118 2.07 13.48 3.92
CA ARG A 118 2.26 14.25 5.15
C ARG A 118 0.92 14.84 5.60
N GLN A 119 0.76 15.02 6.91
CA GLN A 119 -0.43 15.66 7.48
C GLN A 119 -0.60 17.06 6.88
N ASP A 120 -1.79 17.37 6.38
CA ASP A 120 -2.06 18.58 5.61
C ASP A 120 -2.66 19.73 6.43
N TYR A 121 -2.92 19.52 7.73
CA TYR A 121 -3.53 20.51 8.63
C TYR A 121 -4.79 21.20 8.07
N GLY A 122 -5.55 20.52 7.22
CA GLY A 122 -6.75 21.07 6.56
C GLY A 122 -6.47 21.99 5.38
N ASN A 123 -5.25 22.01 4.85
CA ASN A 123 -4.89 22.73 3.64
C ASN A 123 -3.76 22.00 2.87
N SER A 124 -4.11 21.32 1.79
CA SER A 124 -3.16 20.57 0.95
C SER A 124 -2.06 21.42 0.31
N ASP A 125 -2.25 22.73 0.16
CA ASP A 125 -1.30 23.64 -0.51
C ASP A 125 -0.31 24.30 0.47
N VAL A 126 -0.72 24.48 1.74
CA VAL A 126 0.03 25.25 2.75
C VAL A 126 0.40 24.38 3.96
N GLY A 127 -0.44 23.43 4.32
CA GLY A 127 -0.32 22.68 5.57
C GLY A 127 0.71 21.56 5.52
N THR A 128 1.01 20.96 4.36
CA THR A 128 2.14 20.03 4.25
C THR A 128 3.49 20.76 4.30
N CYS A 129 3.53 22.05 3.96
CA CYS A 129 4.68 22.94 4.20
C CYS A 129 4.76 23.40 5.66
N LEU A 130 3.62 23.54 6.32
CA LEU A 130 3.56 23.83 7.76
C LEU A 130 4.04 22.61 8.56
N GLU A 131 3.66 21.40 8.16
CA GLU A 131 4.13 20.14 8.75
C GLU A 131 5.66 20.04 8.74
N SER A 132 6.30 20.37 7.62
CA SER A 132 7.76 20.50 7.55
C SER A 132 8.30 21.54 8.54
N LEU A 133 7.54 22.56 8.94
CA LEU A 133 7.97 23.59 9.87
C LEU A 133 7.67 23.29 11.35
N ILE A 134 6.57 22.58 11.65
CA ILE A 134 6.06 22.36 13.03
C ILE A 134 6.07 20.89 13.50
N GLY A 135 6.35 19.94 12.61
CA GLY A 135 6.32 18.50 12.87
C GLY A 135 4.90 17.97 12.82
N GLY A 136 4.71 16.77 12.29
CA GLY A 136 3.39 16.18 12.08
C GLY A 136 3.46 14.69 11.85
N ASP A 137 2.31 14.14 11.47
CA ASP A 137 2.21 12.73 11.10
C ASP A 137 2.50 12.57 9.61
N HIS A 138 3.36 11.63 9.24
CA HIS A 138 3.62 11.30 7.85
C HIS A 138 3.64 9.78 7.67
N PHE A 139 3.54 9.34 6.43
CA PHE A 139 3.69 7.93 6.12
C PHE A 139 4.21 7.64 4.73
N ARG A 140 4.87 6.49 4.61
CA ARG A 140 5.29 5.89 3.34
C ARG A 140 4.35 4.76 2.96
N MET A 141 4.08 4.60 1.67
CA MET A 141 3.20 3.53 1.17
C MET A 141 3.96 2.51 0.33
N TYR A 142 3.69 1.23 0.58
CA TYR A 142 4.10 0.08 -0.21
C TYR A 142 2.87 -0.74 -0.61
N ARG A 143 2.93 -1.39 -1.76
CA ARG A 143 1.80 -2.13 -2.32
C ARG A 143 2.15 -3.60 -2.45
N GLN A 144 1.26 -4.46 -1.95
CA GLN A 144 1.40 -5.91 -2.05
C GLN A 144 0.78 -6.40 -3.37
N ASN A 145 1.59 -6.46 -4.43
CA ASN A 145 1.16 -6.78 -5.80
C ASN A 145 2.10 -7.76 -6.52
N GLY A 146 2.95 -8.46 -5.77
CA GLY A 146 3.87 -9.45 -6.33
C GLY A 146 3.22 -10.78 -6.64
N SER A 147 3.86 -11.56 -7.52
CA SER A 147 3.32 -12.84 -8.03
C SER A 147 3.08 -13.93 -6.96
N ALA A 148 3.69 -13.82 -5.78
CA ALA A 148 3.47 -14.74 -4.67
C ALA A 148 2.32 -14.31 -3.74
N ALA A 149 1.96 -13.02 -3.75
CA ALA A 149 0.82 -12.48 -3.02
C ALA A 149 0.33 -11.18 -3.66
N ASP A 150 -0.57 -11.27 -4.64
CA ASP A 150 -1.20 -10.10 -5.26
C ASP A 150 -2.55 -9.80 -4.58
N THR A 151 -2.48 -9.21 -3.40
CA THR A 151 -3.68 -8.88 -2.60
C THR A 151 -4.20 -7.48 -2.90
N GLY A 152 -3.35 -6.62 -3.46
CA GLY A 152 -3.61 -5.19 -3.66
C GLY A 152 -3.56 -4.35 -2.39
N ALA A 153 -3.33 -4.97 -1.22
CA ALA A 153 -3.25 -4.29 0.06
C ALA A 153 -2.12 -3.24 0.09
N LEU A 154 -2.34 -2.16 0.83
CA LEU A 154 -1.35 -1.10 1.02
C LEU A 154 -0.77 -1.20 2.42
N PHE A 155 0.55 -1.31 2.53
CA PHE A 155 1.28 -1.32 3.79
C PHE A 155 1.89 0.06 4.01
N LEU A 156 1.59 0.66 5.17
CA LEU A 156 2.00 2.02 5.48
C LEU A 156 2.99 2.02 6.65
N ALA A 157 4.13 2.70 6.47
CA ALA A 157 5.01 3.07 7.57
C ALA A 157 4.58 4.44 8.08
N VAL A 158 3.79 4.47 9.16
CA VAL A 158 3.22 5.71 9.72
C VAL A 158 4.00 6.13 10.94
N SER A 159 4.39 7.40 11.01
CA SER A 159 5.11 7.94 12.16
C SER A 159 4.85 9.42 12.38
N LYS A 160 4.98 9.84 13.65
CA LYS A 160 4.94 11.23 14.05
C LYS A 160 6.35 11.78 14.28
N GLU A 161 6.65 12.89 13.60
CA GLU A 161 7.94 13.58 13.63
C GLU A 161 7.90 14.89 14.45
N GLU A 162 9.06 15.25 15.00
CA GLU A 162 9.35 16.59 15.49
C GLU A 162 9.40 17.62 14.34
N PRO A 163 9.33 18.94 14.62
CA PRO A 163 9.56 19.99 13.61
C PRO A 163 10.93 19.95 12.93
N ALA A 164 11.08 20.66 11.80
CA ALA A 164 12.37 20.86 11.14
C ALA A 164 13.47 21.41 12.05
N THR A 165 13.13 22.20 13.09
CA THR A 165 14.11 22.71 14.06
C THR A 165 14.80 21.59 14.86
N GLU A 166 14.15 20.43 14.95
CA GLU A 166 14.64 19.20 15.58
C GLU A 166 15.04 18.15 14.52
N ASN A 167 15.16 18.57 13.25
CA ASN A 167 15.52 17.75 12.08
C ASN A 167 14.56 16.61 11.75
N HIS A 168 13.25 16.75 12.01
CA HIS A 168 12.27 15.70 11.69
C HIS A 168 12.54 14.36 12.37
N ASN A 169 13.19 14.36 13.54
CA ASN A 169 13.35 13.12 14.30
C ASN A 169 11.98 12.55 14.70
N ILE A 170 11.85 11.23 14.67
CA ILE A 170 10.67 10.56 15.22
C ILE A 170 10.58 10.90 16.72
N ILE A 171 9.41 11.37 17.15
CA ILE A 171 9.18 11.70 18.57
C ILE A 171 9.25 10.43 19.44
N PRO A 172 9.47 10.53 20.76
CA PRO A 172 9.30 9.38 21.64
C PRO A 172 7.91 8.74 21.47
N ASN A 173 7.87 7.43 21.23
CA ASN A 173 6.64 6.69 20.90
C ASN A 173 5.97 7.11 19.56
N GLY A 174 6.71 7.75 18.66
CA GLY A 174 6.16 8.36 17.44
C GLY A 174 5.54 7.38 16.45
N TYR A 175 5.98 6.11 16.44
CA TYR A 175 5.35 5.07 15.61
C TYR A 175 3.95 4.71 16.10
N ASP A 176 3.79 4.45 17.39
CA ASP A 176 2.49 4.11 17.97
C ASP A 176 1.55 5.32 17.94
N ILE A 177 2.06 6.52 18.29
CA ILE A 177 1.30 7.77 18.22
C ILE A 177 0.84 8.05 16.79
N GLY A 178 1.71 7.90 15.80
CA GLY A 178 1.37 8.17 14.40
C GLY A 178 0.30 7.22 13.88
N ARG A 179 0.50 5.90 14.09
CA ARG A 179 -0.51 4.88 13.78
C ARG A 179 -1.87 5.21 14.40
N ASP A 180 -1.90 5.57 15.68
CA ASP A 180 -3.14 5.82 16.41
C ASP A 180 -3.85 7.08 15.90
N LEU A 181 -3.11 8.14 15.58
CA LEU A 181 -3.65 9.37 14.99
C LEU A 181 -4.22 9.11 13.59
N PHE A 182 -3.47 8.43 12.72
CA PHE A 182 -3.92 8.04 11.39
C PHE A 182 -5.20 7.19 11.47
N SER A 183 -5.19 6.18 12.34
CA SER A 183 -6.32 5.27 12.53
C SER A 183 -7.56 6.00 13.03
N ALA A 184 -7.40 6.93 13.98
CA ALA A 184 -8.48 7.72 14.53
C ALA A 184 -9.08 8.69 13.50
N ALA A 185 -8.26 9.29 12.63
CA ALA A 185 -8.75 10.13 11.53
C ALA A 185 -9.47 9.31 10.45
N ALA A 186 -9.00 8.08 10.21
CA ALA A 186 -9.53 7.19 9.19
C ALA A 186 -10.90 6.59 9.53
N ILE A 187 -11.08 6.05 10.73
CA ILE A 187 -12.25 5.24 11.11
C ILE A 187 -13.51 6.11 11.20
N GLY A 188 -14.58 5.67 10.53
CA GLY A 188 -15.84 6.40 10.44
C GLY A 188 -16.17 6.79 9.01
N THR A 189 -16.89 7.90 8.83
CA THR A 189 -17.30 8.41 7.53
C THR A 189 -16.56 9.70 7.21
N ASN A 190 -15.87 9.74 6.07
CA ASN A 190 -15.10 10.88 5.59
C ASN A 190 -15.43 11.15 4.12
N SER A 191 -15.24 12.38 3.65
CA SER A 191 -15.52 12.74 2.25
C SER A 191 -14.48 13.71 1.71
N HIS A 192 -14.07 13.49 0.45
CA HIS A 192 -13.21 14.40 -0.28
C HIS A 192 -13.53 14.34 -1.77
N GLY A 193 -13.44 15.48 -2.48
CA GLY A 193 -13.64 15.52 -3.94
C GLY A 193 -14.98 14.96 -4.43
N GLY A 194 -16.04 14.98 -3.60
CA GLY A 194 -17.35 14.41 -3.93
C GLY A 194 -17.47 12.89 -3.74
N VAL A 195 -16.42 12.21 -3.27
CA VAL A 195 -16.44 10.79 -2.90
C VAL A 195 -16.63 10.69 -1.38
N THR A 196 -17.47 9.75 -0.94
CA THR A 196 -17.66 9.45 0.48
C THR A 196 -17.12 8.07 0.79
N TYR A 197 -16.40 7.96 1.89
CA TYR A 197 -15.75 6.75 2.37
C TYR A 197 -16.32 6.36 3.72
N THR A 198 -16.50 5.07 3.96
CA THR A 198 -16.71 4.50 5.29
C THR A 198 -15.59 3.53 5.58
N THR A 199 -14.89 3.74 6.70
CA THR A 199 -13.74 2.94 7.10
C THR A 199 -14.00 2.24 8.43
N THR A 200 -13.68 0.95 8.49
CA THR A 200 -13.62 0.17 9.74
C THR A 200 -12.19 -0.24 10.05
N GLY A 201 -11.80 -0.23 11.32
CA GLY A 201 -10.48 -0.62 11.78
C GLY A 201 -10.49 -1.82 12.71
N THR A 202 -9.42 -2.62 12.68
CA THR A 202 -9.17 -3.70 13.64
C THR A 202 -7.68 -3.79 13.91
N ASN A 203 -7.30 -3.96 15.18
CA ASN A 203 -5.91 -4.14 15.55
C ASN A 203 -5.49 -5.60 15.34
N VAL A 204 -4.36 -5.77 14.67
CA VAL A 204 -3.69 -7.06 14.46
C VAL A 204 -2.41 -7.07 15.28
N THR A 205 -2.14 -8.19 15.93
CA THR A 205 -0.89 -8.41 16.68
C THR A 205 -0.17 -9.64 16.13
N GLY A 206 1.14 -9.74 16.40
CA GLY A 206 1.95 -10.89 15.99
C GLY A 206 2.60 -10.77 14.62
N LEU A 207 2.30 -9.72 13.85
CA LEU A 207 3.00 -9.38 12.61
C LEU A 207 4.37 -8.75 12.89
N LEU A 208 4.45 -7.89 13.90
CA LEU A 208 5.69 -7.34 14.46
C LEU A 208 5.70 -7.62 15.96
N ALA A 209 6.84 -8.06 16.50
CA ALA A 209 6.96 -8.25 17.95
C ALA A 209 7.07 -6.89 18.64
N ALA A 210 6.37 -6.73 19.78
CA ALA A 210 6.51 -5.55 20.61
C ALA A 210 7.97 -5.36 21.09
N GLY A 211 8.37 -4.10 21.27
CA GLY A 211 9.74 -3.71 21.59
C GLY A 211 10.41 -2.94 20.44
N SER A 212 11.72 -2.80 20.52
CA SER A 212 12.53 -1.97 19.60
C SER A 212 13.50 -2.77 18.73
N ASN A 213 13.38 -4.10 18.70
CA ASN A 213 14.29 -4.94 17.93
C ASN A 213 14.10 -4.71 16.43
N GLY A 214 15.14 -4.20 15.75
CA GLY A 214 15.08 -3.85 14.33
C GLY A 214 14.35 -2.54 14.03
N VAL A 215 13.77 -1.87 15.04
CA VAL A 215 13.03 -0.63 14.85
C VAL A 215 13.99 0.56 14.83
N ASN A 216 13.82 1.43 13.84
CA ASN A 216 14.64 2.63 13.68
C ASN A 216 14.56 3.55 14.91
N HIS A 217 15.64 4.30 15.16
CA HIS A 217 15.87 5.10 16.37
C HIS A 217 15.79 4.34 17.72
N GLY A 218 15.66 3.00 17.71
CA GLY A 218 15.49 2.20 18.93
C GLY A 218 14.19 2.47 19.68
N ILE A 219 13.19 3.04 19.01
CA ILE A 219 11.88 3.34 19.58
C ILE A 219 11.10 2.04 19.72
N ALA A 220 10.63 1.75 20.92
CA ALA A 220 9.80 0.56 21.14
C ALA A 220 8.39 0.79 20.57
N THR A 221 7.83 -0.25 19.96
CA THR A 221 6.42 -0.32 19.55
C THR A 221 5.64 -1.28 20.44
N ASP A 222 4.33 -1.13 20.50
CA ASP A 222 3.43 -2.08 21.15
C ASP A 222 3.16 -3.36 20.32
N GLY A 223 3.71 -3.47 19.11
CA GLY A 223 3.53 -4.61 18.20
C GLY A 223 2.15 -4.69 17.55
N ILE A 224 1.37 -3.61 17.58
CA ILE A 224 0.05 -3.52 16.92
C ILE A 224 0.20 -2.92 15.52
N THR A 225 -0.44 -3.59 14.56
CA THR A 225 -0.72 -3.07 13.22
C THR A 225 -2.22 -2.81 13.08
N THR A 226 -2.63 -1.61 12.67
CA THR A 226 -4.06 -1.35 12.40
C THR A 226 -4.42 -1.79 10.98
N LEU A 227 -5.36 -2.73 10.85
CA LEU A 227 -5.98 -3.10 9.57
C LEU A 227 -7.22 -2.25 9.33
N LEU A 228 -7.22 -1.46 8.25
CA LEU A 228 -8.33 -0.62 7.82
C LEU A 228 -8.99 -1.19 6.57
N THR A 229 -10.31 -1.30 6.55
CA THR A 229 -11.09 -1.63 5.34
C THR A 229 -11.93 -0.43 4.96
N VAL A 230 -11.70 0.09 3.76
CA VAL A 230 -12.30 1.35 3.27
C VAL A 230 -13.32 1.03 2.18
N THR A 231 -14.55 1.52 2.35
CA THR A 231 -15.64 1.35 1.38
C THR A 231 -16.06 2.71 0.83
N ILE A 232 -16.05 2.87 -0.49
CA ILE A 232 -16.72 4.01 -1.16
C ILE A 232 -18.24 3.75 -1.11
N VAL A 233 -19.01 4.75 -0.68
CA VAL A 233 -20.47 4.68 -0.52
C VAL A 233 -21.23 5.44 -1.60
#